data_AF-A0A3Q4HZR5-F1
#
_entry.id   AF-A0A3Q4HZR5-F1
#
_cell.length_a   1.000
_cell.length_b   1.000
_cell.length_c   1.000
_cell.angle_alpha   90.00
_cell.angle_beta   90.00
_cell.angle_gamma   90.00
#
_symmetry.space_group_name_H-M   'P 1'
#
loop_
_entity.id
_entity.type
_entity.pdbx_description
1 polymer ?
#
loop_
_entity_poly.entity_id
_entity_poly.type
_entity_poly.pdbx_seq_one_letter_code
_entity_poly.pdbx_strand_id
1 'polypeptide(L)'
;LGLGNTCFTRDIVEYPRNKYFSHFGVYYGERDGVPYVAHLTCRDSDTKLLLYGRALRSEVKLDPLELLGKKYKVNNMLDDTHPPRDFHGVVKPAIEDMMGREVTFDILFHNSEHQATLFRYGVKKSEQIDEIYKYIMPAWKKLFKEKQL
;
A
#
# COMPACT_ATOMS: atom_id res chain seq x y z
N LEU A 1 -0.11 12.51 -27.19
CA LEU A 1 0.82 11.58 -26.51
C LEU A 1 0.94 12.08 -25.08
N GLY A 2 0.16 11.48 -24.17
CA GLY A 2 0.02 11.98 -22.80
C GLY A 2 1.37 11.93 -22.08
N LEU A 3 1.67 12.95 -21.28
CA LEU A 3 2.79 12.97 -20.34
C LEU A 3 2.60 11.81 -19.36
N GLY A 4 3.11 10.64 -19.74
CA GLY A 4 2.95 9.40 -18.99
C GLY A 4 3.80 9.46 -17.74
N ASN A 5 3.17 9.21 -16.59
CA ASN A 5 3.86 9.04 -15.31
C ASN A 5 4.91 7.93 -15.46
N THR A 6 6.16 8.33 -15.72
CA THR A 6 7.26 7.38 -15.93
C THR A 6 7.55 6.73 -14.58
N CYS A 7 7.38 5.42 -14.50
CA CYS A 7 7.65 4.64 -13.28
C CYS A 7 9.02 3.97 -13.39
N PHE A 8 9.83 4.07 -12.34
CA PHE A 8 11.09 3.35 -12.22
C PHE A 8 10.96 2.22 -11.20
N THR A 9 11.75 1.16 -11.37
CA THR A 9 11.74 0.01 -10.45
C THR A 9 11.92 0.51 -9.01
N ARG A 10 11.08 0.01 -8.10
CA ARG A 10 10.95 0.39 -6.69
C ARG A 10 10.08 1.62 -6.40
N ASP A 11 9.58 2.34 -7.40
CA ASP A 11 8.68 3.47 -7.15
C ASP A 11 7.38 3.02 -6.49
N ILE A 12 6.95 3.76 -5.48
CA ILE A 12 5.63 3.56 -4.90
C ILE A 12 4.62 4.16 -5.87
N VAL A 13 3.66 3.34 -6.29
CA VAL A 13 2.56 3.74 -7.17
C VAL A 13 1.31 3.88 -6.32
N GLU A 14 0.73 5.07 -6.32
CA GLU A 14 -0.52 5.37 -5.64
C GLU A 14 -1.68 5.36 -6.64
N TYR A 15 -2.75 4.64 -6.29
CA TYR A 15 -4.01 4.56 -7.00
C TYR A 15 -5.12 5.20 -6.15
N PRO A 16 -5.49 6.47 -6.41
CA PRO A 16 -6.57 7.12 -5.67
C PRO A 16 -7.89 6.35 -5.83
N ARG A 17 -8.54 5.98 -4.71
CA ARG A 17 -9.83 5.28 -4.72
C ARG A 17 -10.97 6.18 -4.28
N ASN A 18 -10.80 6.88 -3.15
CA ASN A 18 -11.78 7.83 -2.62
C ASN A 18 -11.07 8.99 -1.91
N LYS A 19 -11.84 9.86 -1.25
CA LYS A 19 -11.32 11.05 -0.56
C LYS A 19 -10.32 10.74 0.57
N TYR A 20 -10.41 9.57 1.19
CA TYR A 20 -9.65 9.21 2.39
C TYR A 20 -8.59 8.14 2.14
N PHE A 21 -8.82 7.27 1.16
CA PHE A 21 -7.97 6.10 0.93
C PHE A 21 -7.54 6.00 -0.53
N SER A 22 -6.26 5.68 -0.67
CA SER A 22 -5.66 5.24 -1.91
C SER A 22 -5.23 3.78 -1.75
N HIS A 23 -5.03 3.10 -2.87
CA HIS A 23 -4.37 1.81 -2.91
C HIS A 23 -2.92 2.01 -3.34
N PHE A 24 -1.99 1.26 -2.75
CA PHE A 24 -0.56 1.42 -3.03
C PHE A 24 0.07 0.10 -3.48
N GLY A 25 1.13 0.22 -4.25
CA GLY A 25 2.03 -0.87 -4.58
C GLY A 25 3.41 -0.34 -4.93
N VAL A 26 4.34 -1.25 -5.20
CA VAL A 26 5.69 -0.92 -5.66
C VAL A 26 5.84 -1.37 -7.11
N TYR A 27 6.23 -0.45 -7.99
CA TYR A 27 6.55 -0.76 -9.37
C TYR A 27 7.71 -1.75 -9.43
N TYR A 28 7.42 -2.93 -9.95
CA TYR A 28 8.36 -4.04 -10.00
C TYR A 28 9.22 -3.98 -11.28
N GLY A 29 8.73 -3.32 -12.33
CA GLY A 29 9.38 -3.26 -13.63
C GLY A 29 8.52 -3.87 -14.72
N GLU A 30 9.10 -3.97 -15.92
CA GLU A 30 8.43 -4.47 -17.11
C GLU A 30 8.81 -5.92 -17.40
N ARG A 31 7.84 -6.71 -17.86
CA ARG A 31 8.05 -8.08 -18.38
C ARG A 31 7.27 -8.19 -19.69
N ASP A 32 7.95 -8.56 -20.77
CA ASP A 32 7.36 -8.73 -22.11
C ASP A 32 6.52 -7.52 -22.58
N GLY A 33 6.98 -6.30 -22.30
CA GLY A 33 6.25 -5.07 -22.67
C GLY A 33 5.15 -4.65 -21.68
N VAL A 34 4.92 -5.43 -20.62
CA VAL A 34 3.86 -5.19 -19.64
C VAL A 34 4.45 -4.70 -18.31
N PRO A 35 4.06 -3.50 -17.84
CA PRO A 35 4.47 -2.98 -16.54
C PRO A 35 3.75 -3.71 -15.39
N TYR A 36 4.48 -4.08 -14.34
CA TYR A 36 3.93 -4.78 -13.17
C TYR A 36 4.13 -4.01 -11.86
N VAL A 37 3.18 -4.18 -10.95
CA VAL A 37 3.19 -3.62 -9.59
C VAL A 37 3.00 -4.74 -8.58
N ALA A 38 3.85 -4.77 -7.57
CA ALA A 38 3.69 -5.60 -6.39
C ALA A 38 2.82 -4.87 -5.36
N HIS A 39 1.71 -5.47 -4.92
CA HIS A 39 0.81 -4.84 -3.95
C HIS A 39 0.16 -5.85 -3.03
N LEU A 40 -0.18 -5.41 -1.81
CA LEU A 40 -0.98 -6.20 -0.87
C LEU A 40 -2.45 -6.13 -1.25
N THR A 41 -3.12 -7.27 -1.43
CA THR A 41 -4.55 -7.35 -1.75
C THR A 41 -5.22 -8.51 -1.06
N CYS A 42 -6.52 -8.42 -0.83
CA CYS A 42 -7.33 -9.54 -0.33
C CYS A 42 -7.49 -10.61 -1.42
N ARG A 43 -7.46 -11.90 -1.04
CA ARG A 43 -7.66 -13.02 -1.98
C ARG A 43 -9.09 -13.13 -2.50
N ASP A 44 -10.09 -12.96 -1.63
CA ASP A 44 -11.49 -13.10 -2.02
C ASP A 44 -12.11 -11.72 -2.26
N SER A 45 -12.75 -11.50 -3.42
CA SER A 45 -13.65 -10.36 -3.65
C SER A 45 -14.79 -10.30 -2.63
N ASP A 46 -15.09 -11.45 -2.01
CA ASP A 46 -16.09 -11.62 -0.95
C ASP A 46 -15.51 -11.49 0.46
N THR A 47 -14.23 -11.16 0.60
CA THR A 47 -13.65 -10.87 1.92
C THR A 47 -14.27 -9.57 2.43
N LYS A 48 -15.40 -9.68 3.12
CA LYS A 48 -15.89 -8.60 3.97
C LYS A 48 -14.74 -8.25 4.90
N LEU A 49 -14.32 -6.98 4.87
CA LEU A 49 -13.50 -6.44 5.95
C LEU A 49 -14.23 -6.81 7.23
N LEU A 50 -13.68 -7.77 7.98
CA LEU A 50 -14.23 -8.18 9.26
C LEU A 50 -14.27 -6.94 10.15
N LEU A 51 -15.08 -7.00 11.21
CA LEU A 51 -15.18 -5.94 12.22
C LEU A 51 -13.79 -5.29 12.44
N TYR A 52 -13.71 -3.95 12.31
CA TYR A 52 -12.49 -3.14 12.37
C TYR A 52 -11.57 -3.09 11.13
N GLY A 53 -12.04 -3.46 9.94
CA GLY A 53 -11.26 -3.21 8.72
C GLY A 53 -10.12 -4.21 8.48
N ARG A 54 -10.30 -5.47 8.89
CA ARG A 54 -9.29 -6.54 8.77
C ARG A 54 -9.68 -7.61 7.75
N ALA A 55 -8.70 -8.18 7.06
CA ALA A 55 -8.87 -9.33 6.18
C ALA A 55 -7.72 -10.35 6.38
N LEU A 56 -8.06 -11.53 6.90
CA LEU A 56 -7.09 -12.55 7.33
C LEU A 56 -6.39 -13.28 6.18
N ARG A 57 -6.99 -13.30 4.99
CA ARG A 57 -6.49 -14.00 3.81
C ARG A 57 -6.12 -12.99 2.71
N SER A 58 -5.15 -12.15 3.02
CA SER A 58 -4.56 -11.22 2.05
C SER A 58 -3.19 -11.71 1.63
N GLU A 59 -2.69 -11.25 0.49
CA GLU A 59 -1.37 -11.63 -0.01
C GLU A 59 -0.75 -10.51 -0.84
N VAL A 60 0.56 -10.58 -1.02
CA VAL A 60 1.25 -9.75 -2.01
C VAL A 60 1.10 -10.40 -3.38
N LYS A 61 0.51 -9.69 -4.34
CA LYS A 61 0.40 -10.08 -5.74
C LYS A 61 1.27 -9.20 -6.62
N LEU A 62 1.65 -9.76 -7.76
CA LEU A 62 2.29 -9.04 -8.85
C LEU A 62 1.32 -8.97 -10.02
N ASP A 63 0.68 -7.82 -10.20
CA ASP A 63 -0.36 -7.60 -11.19
C ASP A 63 0.04 -6.50 -12.18
N PRO A 64 -0.48 -6.51 -13.42
CA PRO A 64 -0.24 -5.44 -14.37
C PRO A 64 -0.65 -4.07 -13.80
N LEU A 65 0.19 -3.05 -14.00
CA LEU A 65 0.00 -1.68 -13.52
C LEU A 65 -1.42 -1.15 -13.79
N GLU A 66 -1.93 -1.40 -15.00
CA GLU A 66 -3.24 -0.95 -15.46
C GLU A 66 -4.42 -1.75 -14.87
N LEU A 67 -4.19 -2.99 -14.39
CA LEU A 67 -5.23 -3.80 -13.76
C LEU A 67 -5.70 -3.20 -12.43
N LEU A 68 -4.78 -2.53 -11.72
CA LEU A 68 -5.08 -1.88 -10.45
C LEU A 68 -5.87 -0.58 -10.64
N GLY A 69 -5.70 0.09 -11.79
CA GLY A 69 -6.54 1.21 -12.19
C GLY A 69 -5.82 2.15 -13.16
N LYS A 70 -6.61 2.81 -14.02
CA LYS A 70 -6.10 3.74 -15.05
C LYS A 70 -5.55 5.06 -14.51
N LYS A 71 -5.92 5.42 -13.27
CA LYS A 71 -5.47 6.65 -12.61
C LYS A 71 -4.52 6.26 -11.49
N TYR A 72 -3.24 6.58 -11.70
CA TYR A 72 -2.20 6.41 -10.70
C TYR A 72 -1.15 7.52 -10.82
N LYS A 73 -0.34 7.67 -9.78
CA LYS A 73 0.83 8.55 -9.75
C LYS A 73 1.96 7.86 -9.00
N VAL A 74 3.21 8.21 -9.32
CA VAL A 74 4.35 7.87 -8.47
C VAL A 74 4.27 8.74 -7.21
N ASN A 75 4.37 8.12 -6.04
CA ASN A 75 4.34 8.80 -4.75
C ASN A 75 5.39 8.21 -3.80
N ASN A 76 6.64 8.63 -3.96
CA ASN A 76 7.75 8.24 -3.09
C ASN A 76 7.81 9.14 -1.84
N MET A 77 6.75 9.12 -1.04
CA MET A 77 6.50 10.12 0.01
C MET A 77 7.56 10.25 1.10
N LEU A 78 8.39 9.22 1.34
CA LEU A 78 9.39 9.22 2.41
C LEU A 78 10.83 9.45 1.93
N ASP A 79 11.08 9.70 0.64
CA ASP A 79 12.43 9.83 0.07
C ASP A 79 13.27 10.91 0.80
N ASP A 80 12.64 11.98 1.29
CA ASP A 80 13.33 13.05 2.03
C ASP A 80 13.91 12.61 3.38
N THR A 81 13.40 11.52 3.96
CA THR A 81 13.76 11.05 5.31
C THR A 81 14.26 9.62 5.36
N HIS A 82 13.93 8.80 4.36
CA HIS A 82 14.30 7.40 4.27
C HIS A 82 14.78 7.13 2.84
N PRO A 83 16.08 6.80 2.64
CA PRO A 83 16.56 6.47 1.31
C PRO A 83 15.90 5.17 0.80
N PRO A 84 15.60 5.06 -0.50
CA PRO A 84 15.07 3.82 -1.06
C PRO A 84 16.10 2.69 -0.99
N ARG A 85 15.64 1.49 -0.69
CA ARG A 85 16.47 0.28 -0.64
C ARG A 85 16.86 -0.18 -2.04
N ASP A 86 17.93 -0.96 -2.12
CA ASP A 86 18.37 -1.52 -3.39
C ASP A 86 17.33 -2.50 -3.97
N PHE A 87 17.00 -2.34 -5.25
CA PHE A 87 15.91 -3.07 -5.87
C PHE A 87 16.29 -4.54 -6.07
N HIS A 88 17.45 -4.81 -6.64
CA HIS A 88 17.85 -6.17 -6.99
C HIS A 88 18.29 -6.99 -5.77
N GLY A 89 18.96 -6.36 -4.81
CA GLY A 89 19.48 -7.01 -3.61
C GLY A 89 18.48 -7.11 -2.46
N VAL A 90 17.48 -6.22 -2.38
CA VAL A 90 16.58 -6.17 -1.22
C VAL A 90 15.10 -6.17 -1.60
N VAL A 91 14.65 -5.21 -2.43
CA VAL A 91 13.21 -5.03 -2.68
C VAL A 91 12.60 -6.21 -3.44
N LYS A 92 13.22 -6.60 -4.57
CA LYS A 92 12.75 -7.70 -5.42
C LYS A 92 12.75 -9.04 -4.65
N PRO A 93 13.83 -9.46 -3.96
CA PRO A 93 13.80 -10.66 -3.13
C PRO A 93 12.73 -10.61 -2.05
N ALA A 94 12.52 -9.48 -1.38
CA ALA A 94 11.49 -9.35 -0.36
C ALA A 94 10.06 -9.45 -0.92
N ILE A 95 9.82 -8.94 -2.14
CA ILE A 95 8.54 -9.11 -2.84
C ILE A 95 8.33 -10.58 -3.19
N GLU A 96 9.32 -11.22 -3.81
CA GLU A 96 9.26 -12.62 -4.24
C GLU A 96 9.05 -13.57 -3.07
N ASP A 97 9.72 -13.32 -1.93
CA ASP A 97 9.58 -14.07 -0.69
C ASP A 97 8.16 -13.96 -0.10
N MET A 98 7.52 -12.79 -0.24
CA MET A 98 6.17 -12.53 0.27
C MET A 98 5.05 -13.04 -0.65
N MET A 99 5.31 -13.22 -1.94
CA MET A 99 4.31 -13.68 -2.89
C MET A 99 3.77 -15.08 -2.51
N GLY A 100 2.44 -15.23 -2.56
CA GLY A 100 1.76 -16.49 -2.23
C GLY A 100 1.60 -16.78 -0.73
N ARG A 101 2.22 -15.98 0.15
CA ARG A 101 2.03 -16.07 1.61
C ARG A 101 0.75 -15.36 2.03
N GLU A 102 0.02 -16.00 2.93
CA GLU A 102 -1.14 -15.37 3.57
C GLU A 102 -0.67 -14.42 4.68
N VAL A 103 -1.18 -13.19 4.64
CA VAL A 103 -0.96 -12.16 5.65
C VAL A 103 -2.28 -11.50 6.01
N THR A 104 -2.36 -10.99 7.24
CA THR A 104 -3.50 -10.21 7.70
C THR A 104 -3.37 -8.78 7.19
N PHE A 105 -4.31 -8.35 6.35
CA PHE A 105 -4.54 -6.95 6.08
C PHE A 105 -5.26 -6.31 7.28
N ASP A 106 -4.79 -5.13 7.67
CA ASP A 106 -5.42 -4.29 8.68
C ASP A 106 -5.36 -2.84 8.20
N ILE A 107 -6.51 -2.19 8.07
CA ILE A 107 -6.58 -0.83 7.53
C ILE A 107 -5.69 0.16 8.30
N LEU A 108 -5.56 0.01 9.62
CA LEU A 108 -4.79 0.90 10.49
C LEU A 108 -3.34 0.48 10.63
N PHE A 109 -3.05 -0.82 10.66
CA PHE A 109 -1.73 -1.33 11.06
C PHE A 109 -0.99 -2.13 10.00
N HIS A 110 -1.63 -2.59 8.92
CA HIS A 110 -1.02 -3.38 7.86
C HIS A 110 -1.84 -3.29 6.57
N ASN A 111 -1.92 -2.10 5.99
CA ASN A 111 -2.60 -1.85 4.71
C ASN A 111 -1.60 -1.88 3.53
N SER A 112 -2.06 -1.55 2.32
CA SER A 112 -1.21 -1.57 1.13
C SER A 112 -0.10 -0.51 1.14
N GLU A 113 -0.31 0.67 1.74
CA GLU A 113 0.72 1.69 1.90
C GLU A 113 1.83 1.22 2.85
N HIS A 114 1.45 0.63 4.00
CA HIS A 114 2.41 0.03 4.93
C HIS A 114 3.27 -1.03 4.26
N GLN A 115 2.69 -1.86 3.40
CA GLN A 115 3.44 -2.88 2.68
C GLN A 115 4.37 -2.26 1.63
N ALA A 116 3.92 -1.23 0.91
CA ALA A 116 4.72 -0.53 -0.09
C ALA A 116 5.92 0.21 0.54
N THR A 117 5.71 0.89 1.68
CA THR A 117 6.79 1.55 2.43
C THR A 117 7.76 0.56 3.05
N LEU A 118 7.27 -0.59 3.54
CA LEU A 118 8.13 -1.65 4.03
C LEU A 118 9.02 -2.20 2.91
N PHE A 119 8.50 -2.35 1.69
CA PHE A 119 9.29 -2.75 0.53
C PHE A 119 10.29 -1.67 0.10
N ARG A 120 9.86 -0.42 -0.12
CA ARG A 120 10.76 0.62 -0.63
C ARG A 120 11.80 1.06 0.40
N TYR A 121 11.40 1.26 1.65
CA TYR A 121 12.22 1.94 2.68
C TYR A 121 12.65 1.03 3.82
N GLY A 122 12.02 -0.14 3.99
CA GLY A 122 12.27 -1.01 5.14
C GLY A 122 11.59 -0.54 6.43
N VAL A 123 10.73 0.47 6.36
CA VAL A 123 9.91 0.96 7.48
C VAL A 123 8.44 0.80 7.16
N LYS A 124 7.65 0.43 8.15
CA LYS A 124 6.21 0.19 8.01
C LYS A 124 5.43 1.45 8.40
N LYS A 125 5.16 2.33 7.43
CA LYS A 125 4.48 3.62 7.63
C LYS A 125 3.34 3.84 6.63
N SER A 126 2.37 4.66 6.99
CA SER A 126 1.22 4.99 6.16
C SER A 126 0.75 6.42 6.43
N GLU A 127 1.05 7.35 5.52
CA GLU A 127 0.65 8.75 5.67
C GLU A 127 -0.87 8.90 5.65
N GLN A 128 -1.59 8.06 4.88
CA GLN A 128 -3.05 8.11 4.87
C GLN A 128 -3.64 7.84 6.27
N ILE A 129 -2.99 6.96 7.06
CA ILE A 129 -3.43 6.63 8.40
C ILE A 129 -3.03 7.70 9.40
N ASP A 130 -1.83 8.26 9.26
CA ASP A 130 -1.40 9.42 10.05
C ASP A 130 -2.35 10.61 9.88
N GLU A 131 -2.83 10.86 8.65
CA GLU A 131 -3.86 11.87 8.38
C GLU A 131 -5.22 11.49 8.97
N ILE A 132 -5.69 10.25 8.79
CA ILE A 132 -6.97 9.80 9.36
C ILE A 132 -6.97 9.91 10.89
N TYR A 133 -5.87 9.58 11.55
CA TYR A 133 -5.73 9.73 12.99
C TYR A 133 -6.00 11.16 13.45
N LYS A 134 -5.56 12.18 12.71
CA LYS A 134 -5.86 13.59 13.06
C LYS A 134 -7.36 13.88 13.11
N TYR A 135 -8.15 13.21 12.27
CA TYR A 135 -9.62 13.37 12.24
C TYR A 135 -10.35 12.51 13.28
N ILE A 136 -9.93 11.27 13.52
CA ILE A 136 -10.65 10.35 14.44
C ILE A 136 -10.25 10.54 15.90
N MET A 137 -9.01 10.94 16.19
CA MET A 137 -8.50 11.06 17.56
C MET A 137 -9.28 12.07 18.42
N PRO A 138 -9.73 13.24 17.92
CA PRO A 138 -10.59 14.13 18.69
C PRO A 138 -11.92 13.49 19.09
N ALA A 139 -12.57 12.76 18.16
CA ALA A 139 -13.83 12.08 18.43
C ALA A 139 -13.67 10.95 19.45
N TRP A 140 -12.60 10.15 19.34
CA TRP A 140 -12.31 9.09 20.32
C TRP A 140 -11.99 9.66 21.70
N LYS A 141 -11.16 10.72 21.78
CA LYS A 141 -10.86 11.41 23.04
C LYS A 141 -12.14 11.91 23.72
N LYS A 142 -13.12 12.39 22.95
CA LYS A 142 -14.42 12.81 23.48
C LYS A 142 -15.19 11.62 24.09
N LEU A 143 -15.31 10.51 23.36
CA LEU A 143 -16.00 9.31 23.85
C LEU A 143 -15.36 8.71 25.12
N PHE A 144 -14.02 8.67 25.18
CA PHE A 144 -13.30 8.23 26.39
C PHE A 144 -13.51 9.16 27.59
N LYS A 145 -13.53 10.48 27.36
CA LYS A 145 -13.85 11.45 28.42
C LYS A 145 -15.29 11.31 28.92
N GLU A 146 -16.21 11.01 28.01
CA GLU A 146 -17.65 10.86 28.29
C GLU A 146 -18.02 9.46 28.81
N LYS A 147 -17.04 8.54 28.93
CA LYS A 147 -17.23 7.11 29.32
C LYS A 147 -18.31 6.40 28.50
N GLN A 148 -18.43 6.73 27.21
CA GLN A 148 -19.41 6.12 26.30
C GLN A 148 -18.86 4.94 25.49
N LEU A 149 -17.70 4.42 25.89
CA LEU A 149 -17.05 3.21 25.38
C LEU A 149 -16.58 2.37 26.56
#